data_AF-A0AAW6DMX5-F1
#
_entry.id   AF-A0AAW6DMX5-F1
#
_cell.length_a   1.000
_cell.length_b   1.000
_cell.length_c   1.000
_cell.angle_alpha   90.00
_cell.angle_beta   90.00
_cell.angle_gamma   90.00
#
_symmetry.space_group_name_H-M   'P 1'
#
loop_
_entity.id
_entity.type
_entity.pdbx_description
1 polymer ?
#
loop_
_entity_poly.entity_id
_entity_poly.type
_entity_poly.pdbx_seq_one_letter_code
_entity_poly.pdbx_strand_id
1 'polypeptide(L)'
;MKSALLTVALIPTLLIVLETGSLLIIVGIISSSIFAFGWNIRCSYCRKMFALRRARVEVISREDISVLVDIETRGKNGETLQTSQYVPGIREMYDVVYICKHCGSETRKRKKREYPKI
;
A
#
# COMPACT_ATOMS: atom_id res chain seq x y z
N MET A 1 -53.61 -17.62 -16.40
CA MET A 1 -53.19 -17.70 -14.98
C MET A 1 -51.73 -18.11 -14.78
N LYS A 2 -51.12 -18.98 -15.62
CA LYS A 2 -49.72 -19.43 -15.46
C LYS A 2 -48.64 -18.36 -15.73
N SER A 3 -48.91 -17.38 -16.61
CA SER A 3 -47.95 -16.32 -16.97
C SER A 3 -47.72 -15.29 -15.86
N ALA A 4 -48.74 -14.97 -15.06
CA ALA A 4 -48.63 -14.04 -13.93
C ALA A 4 -47.89 -14.65 -12.73
N LEU A 5 -47.98 -15.97 -12.55
CA LEU A 5 -47.28 -16.70 -11.49
C LEU A 5 -45.77 -16.78 -11.77
N LEU A 6 -45.40 -16.91 -13.05
CA LEU A 6 -44.01 -16.94 -13.51
C LEU A 6 -43.30 -15.59 -13.31
N THR A 7 -43.99 -14.47 -13.59
CA THR A 7 -43.41 -13.13 -13.43
C THR A 7 -43.24 -12.73 -11.96
N VAL A 8 -44.17 -13.12 -11.08
CA VAL A 8 -44.11 -12.83 -9.64
C VAL A 8 -42.98 -13.60 -8.93
N ALA A 9 -42.54 -14.75 -9.45
CA ALA A 9 -41.41 -15.51 -8.91
C ALA A 9 -40.03 -15.08 -9.50
N LEU A 10 -40.02 -14.56 -10.73
CA LEU A 10 -38.78 -14.16 -11.44
C LEU A 10 -38.20 -12.83 -10.95
N ILE A 11 -39.04 -11.87 -10.60
CA ILE A 11 -38.62 -10.55 -10.13
C ILE A 11 -37.90 -10.62 -8.77
N PRO A 12 -38.44 -11.29 -7.73
CA PRO A 12 -37.74 -11.40 -6.44
C PRO A 12 -36.46 -12.23 -6.53
N THR A 13 -36.41 -13.26 -7.39
CA THR A 13 -35.18 -14.05 -7.60
C THR A 13 -34.09 -13.24 -8.30
N LEU A 14 -34.43 -12.41 -9.29
CA LEU A 14 -33.49 -11.46 -9.91
C LEU A 14 -32.95 -10.42 -8.91
N LEU A 15 -33.80 -9.88 -8.04
CA LEU A 15 -33.40 -8.94 -7.00
C LEU A 15 -32.42 -9.58 -6.00
N ILE A 16 -32.67 -10.82 -5.57
CA ILE A 16 -31.76 -11.58 -4.69
C ILE A 16 -30.41 -11.86 -5.38
N VAL A 17 -30.40 -12.16 -6.68
CA VAL A 17 -29.16 -12.39 -7.46
C VAL A 17 -28.36 -11.08 -7.61
N LEU A 18 -29.02 -9.93 -7.77
CA LEU A 18 -28.38 -8.61 -7.79
C LEU A 18 -27.72 -8.26 -6.46
N GLU A 19 -28.40 -8.52 -5.33
CA GLU A 19 -27.86 -8.27 -3.99
C GLU A 19 -26.73 -9.24 -3.63
N THR A 20 -26.89 -10.53 -3.90
CA THR A 20 -25.86 -11.56 -3.62
C THR A 20 -24.65 -11.48 -4.56
N GLY A 21 -24.85 -11.04 -5.80
CA GLY A 21 -23.76 -10.79 -6.75
C GLY A 21 -22.78 -9.74 -6.25
N SER A 22 -23.29 -8.68 -5.59
CA SER A 22 -22.44 -7.64 -5.00
C SER A 22 -21.51 -8.18 -3.91
N LEU A 23 -22.01 -9.08 -3.06
CA LEU A 23 -21.22 -9.73 -2.00
C LEU A 23 -20.12 -10.62 -2.58
N LEU A 24 -20.40 -11.38 -3.64
CA LEU A 24 -19.39 -12.22 -4.29
C LEU A 24 -18.26 -11.40 -4.92
N ILE A 25 -18.59 -10.25 -5.52
CA ILE A 25 -17.59 -9.32 -6.06
C ILE A 25 -16.69 -8.78 -4.94
N ILE A 26 -17.28 -8.37 -3.81
CA ILE A 26 -16.53 -7.86 -2.66
C ILE A 26 -15.59 -8.94 -2.10
N VAL A 27 -16.06 -10.17 -1.93
CA VAL A 27 -15.23 -11.31 -1.46
C VAL A 27 -14.10 -11.62 -2.46
N GLY A 28 -14.37 -11.51 -3.76
CA GLY A 28 -13.35 -11.65 -4.82
C GLY A 28 -12.25 -10.59 -4.73
N ILE A 29 -12.61 -9.33 -4.50
CA ILE A 29 -11.64 -8.24 -4.35
C ILE A 29 -10.80 -8.43 -3.09
N ILE A 30 -11.42 -8.81 -1.96
CA ILE A 30 -10.71 -9.03 -0.70
C ILE A 30 -9.72 -10.22 -0.84
N SER A 31 -10.18 -11.35 -1.37
CA SER A 31 -9.34 -12.54 -1.53
C SER A 31 -8.15 -12.32 -2.49
N SER A 32 -8.37 -11.63 -3.61
CA SER A 32 -7.30 -11.28 -4.56
C SER A 32 -6.27 -10.33 -3.94
N SER A 33 -6.72 -9.35 -3.15
CA SER A 33 -5.84 -8.41 -2.43
C SER A 33 -4.96 -9.12 -1.40
N ILE A 34 -5.55 -10.05 -0.61
CA ILE A 34 -4.80 -10.87 0.36
C ILE A 34 -3.77 -11.75 -0.36
N PHE A 35 -4.15 -12.38 -1.47
CA PHE A 35 -3.24 -13.22 -2.24
C PHE A 35 -2.07 -12.41 -2.84
N ALA A 36 -2.35 -11.25 -3.44
CA ALA A 36 -1.34 -10.34 -3.98
C ALA A 36 -0.38 -9.84 -2.87
N PHE A 37 -0.91 -9.50 -1.70
CA PHE A 37 -0.09 -9.12 -0.55
C PHE A 37 0.80 -10.27 -0.07
N GLY A 38 0.26 -11.48 0.03
CA GLY A 38 1.02 -12.68 0.38
C GLY A 38 2.16 -12.99 -0.59
N TRP A 39 1.95 -12.74 -1.88
CA TRP A 39 2.95 -12.94 -2.93
C TRP A 39 4.12 -11.94 -2.81
N ASN A 40 3.83 -10.70 -2.42
CA ASN A 40 4.85 -9.67 -2.18
C ASN A 40 5.74 -9.94 -0.94
N ILE A 41 5.24 -10.76 -0.01
CA ILE A 41 5.92 -11.16 1.25
C ILE A 41 6.43 -12.61 1.13
N ARG A 42 6.52 -13.13 -0.10
CA ARG A 42 7.06 -14.44 -0.38
C ARG A 42 8.58 -14.45 -0.19
N CYS A 43 9.08 -15.46 0.51
CA CYS A 43 10.51 -15.68 0.62
C CYS A 43 11.09 -16.14 -0.73
N SER A 44 12.16 -15.49 -1.22
CA SER A 44 12.81 -15.85 -2.48
C SER A 44 13.43 -17.26 -2.46
N TYR A 45 13.83 -17.75 -1.28
CA TYR A 45 14.51 -19.04 -1.11
C TYR A 45 13.52 -20.20 -0.96
N CYS A 46 12.68 -20.20 0.08
CA CYS A 46 11.74 -21.30 0.35
C CYS A 46 10.38 -21.15 -0.33
N ARG A 47 10.13 -20.03 -1.02
CA ARG A 47 8.87 -19.68 -1.70
C ARG A 47 7.61 -19.67 -0.81
N LYS A 48 7.76 -19.77 0.51
CA LYS A 48 6.65 -19.67 1.47
C LYS A 48 6.10 -18.23 1.49
N MET A 49 4.78 -18.09 1.32
CA MET A 49 4.06 -16.81 1.42
C MET A 49 3.98 -16.36 2.89
N PHE A 50 3.87 -15.04 3.11
CA PHE A 50 3.76 -14.42 4.46
C PHE A 50 4.90 -14.76 5.44
N ALA A 51 6.06 -15.18 4.93
CA ALA A 51 7.14 -15.71 5.76
C ALA A 51 8.20 -14.67 6.13
N LEU A 52 8.27 -13.52 5.44
CA LEU A 52 9.27 -12.49 5.69
C LEU A 52 8.92 -11.63 6.91
N ARG A 53 9.84 -11.51 7.88
CA ARG A 53 9.78 -10.59 9.03
C ARG A 53 10.85 -9.51 8.86
N ARG A 54 10.51 -8.25 9.14
CA ARG A 54 11.49 -7.15 9.18
C ARG A 54 12.42 -7.36 10.37
N ALA A 55 13.72 -7.44 10.12
CA ALA A 55 14.73 -7.69 11.15
C ALA A 55 15.45 -6.40 11.54
N ARG A 56 16.08 -5.73 10.58
CA ARG A 56 16.89 -4.53 10.81
C ARG A 56 16.90 -3.60 9.60
N VAL A 57 17.39 -2.40 9.82
CA VAL A 57 17.59 -1.38 8.78
C VAL A 57 19.06 -0.99 8.80
N GLU A 58 19.72 -1.11 7.65
CA GLU A 58 21.14 -0.77 7.47
C GLU A 58 21.23 0.47 6.55
N VAL A 59 21.88 1.54 7.01
CA VAL A 59 22.10 2.74 6.19
C VAL A 59 23.34 2.52 5.34
N ILE A 60 23.20 2.65 4.02
CA ILE A 60 24.26 2.42 3.05
C ILE A 60 25.01 3.72 2.75
N SER A 61 24.26 4.79 2.46
CA SER A 61 24.83 6.08 2.09
C SER A 61 23.93 7.23 2.52
N ARG A 62 24.57 8.38 2.70
CA ARG A 62 23.94 9.68 2.94
C ARG A 62 24.55 10.67 1.95
N GLU A 63 23.69 11.37 1.22
CA GLU A 63 24.06 12.38 0.23
C GLU A 63 23.36 13.69 0.61
N ASP A 64 24.09 14.81 0.61
CA ASP A 64 23.46 16.14 0.73
C ASP A 64 22.81 16.49 -0.62
N ILE A 65 21.52 16.84 -0.58
CA ILE A 65 20.70 17.20 -1.75
C ILE A 65 19.90 18.47 -1.47
N SER A 66 19.38 19.15 -2.49
CA SER A 66 18.36 20.18 -2.32
C SER A 66 16.97 19.57 -2.41
N VAL A 67 16.14 19.74 -1.38
CA VAL A 67 14.76 19.23 -1.33
C VAL A 67 13.81 20.42 -1.49
N LEU A 68 12.83 20.29 -2.39
CA LEU A 68 11.74 21.26 -2.52
C LEU A 68 10.80 21.09 -1.32
N VAL A 69 10.63 22.15 -0.53
CA VAL A 69 9.72 22.19 0.61
C VAL A 69 8.67 23.25 0.33
N ASP A 70 7.40 22.86 0.40
CA ASP A 70 6.28 23.79 0.35
C ASP A 70 6.11 24.41 1.74
N ILE A 71 6.38 25.71 1.84
CA ILE A 71 6.25 26.47 3.07
C ILE A 71 4.91 27.20 3.02
N GLU A 72 4.03 26.86 3.94
CA GLU A 72 2.79 27.60 4.18
C GLU A 72 3.08 28.75 5.14
N THR A 73 3.19 29.97 4.60
CA THR A 73 3.34 31.16 5.43
C THR A 73 1.96 31.76 5.68
N ARG A 74 1.51 31.75 6.93
CA ARG A 74 0.31 32.51 7.33
C ARG A 74 0.66 33.98 7.45
N GLY A 75 0.11 34.80 6.56
CA GLY A 75 0.22 36.25 6.66
C GLY A 75 -0.57 36.79 7.84
N LYS A 76 -0.20 38.00 8.32
CA LYS A 76 -0.91 38.71 9.41
C LYS A 76 -2.39 38.99 9.12
N ASN A 77 -2.81 38.85 7.86
CA ASN A 77 -4.15 39.14 7.36
C ASN A 77 -5.05 37.87 7.28
N GLY A 78 -4.56 36.71 7.73
CA GLY A 78 -5.29 35.44 7.65
C GLY A 78 -5.16 34.70 6.32
N GLU A 79 -4.49 35.28 5.33
CA GLU A 79 -4.21 34.63 4.04
C GLU A 79 -3.05 33.62 4.18
N THR A 80 -3.22 32.44 3.59
CA THR A 80 -2.19 31.39 3.56
C THR A 80 -1.47 31.47 2.22
N LEU A 81 -0.22 31.94 2.25
CA LEU A 81 0.65 31.99 1.08
C LEU A 81 1.45 30.68 1.02
N GLN A 82 1.24 29.89 -0.03
CA GLN A 82 2.06 28.72 -0.32
C GLN A 82 3.26 29.16 -1.16
N THR A 83 4.47 29.00 -0.63
CA THR A 83 5.72 29.28 -1.36
C THR A 83 6.60 28.05 -1.32
N SER A 84 7.00 27.54 -2.48
CA SER A 84 7.93 26.42 -2.59
C SER A 84 9.37 26.94 -2.56
N GLN A 85 10.17 26.48 -1.59
CA GLN A 85 11.58 26.84 -1.48
C GLN A 85 12.46 25.59 -1.50
N TYR A 86 13.58 25.64 -2.24
CA TYR A 86 14.62 24.61 -2.13
C TYR A 86 15.41 24.82 -0.85
N VAL A 87 15.33 23.83 0.04
CA VAL A 87 16.06 23.81 1.32
C VAL A 87 17.13 22.72 1.24
N PRO A 88 18.33 22.92 1.81
CA PRO A 88 19.28 21.82 1.98
C PRO A 88 18.63 20.64 2.70
N GLY A 89 18.83 19.44 2.17
CA GLY A 89 18.25 18.20 2.63
C GLY A 89 19.23 17.04 2.50
N ILE A 90 18.82 15.89 3.01
CA ILE A 90 19.62 14.68 3.04
C ILE A 90 18.84 13.58 2.32
N ARG A 91 19.51 12.91 1.39
CA ARG A 91 19.07 11.67 0.76
C ARG A 91 19.78 10.51 1.45
N GLU A 92 19.00 9.65 2.08
CA GLU A 92 19.47 8.46 2.75
C GLU A 92 19.07 7.21 1.95
N MET A 93 20.05 6.43 1.52
CA MET A 93 19.83 5.09 0.99
C MET A 93 20.00 4.07 2.10
N TYR A 94 18.99 3.23 2.31
CA TYR A 94 19.00 2.22 3.36
C TYR A 94 18.47 0.89 2.83
N ASP A 95 19.08 -0.20 3.28
CA ASP A 95 18.60 -1.55 3.04
C ASP A 95 17.74 -2.00 4.22
N VAL A 96 16.51 -2.42 3.93
CA VAL A 96 15.67 -3.10 4.91
C VAL A 96 15.93 -4.59 4.81
N VAL A 97 16.44 -5.16 5.90
CA VAL A 97 16.74 -6.58 6.01
C VAL A 97 15.51 -7.33 6.51
N TYR A 98 15.10 -8.33 5.76
CA TYR A 98 14.01 -9.25 6.11
C TYR A 98 14.57 -10.65 6.34
N ILE A 99 14.12 -11.31 7.41
CA ILE A 99 14.47 -12.70 7.71
C ILE A 99 13.23 -13.57 7.53
N CYS A 100 13.38 -14.69 6.83
CA CYS A 100 12.31 -15.67 6.69
C CYS A 100 12.09 -16.43 8.01
N LYS A 101 10.87 -16.42 8.53
CA LYS A 101 10.48 -17.18 9.73
C LYS A 101 10.58 -18.70 9.56
N HIS A 102 10.57 -19.19 8.32
CA HIS A 102 10.55 -20.63 8.04
C HIS A 102 11.95 -21.20 7.75
N CYS A 103 12.75 -20.55 6.91
CA CYS A 103 14.06 -21.07 6.51
C CYS A 103 15.24 -20.23 7.03
N GLY A 104 14.99 -19.12 7.73
CA GLY A 104 16.04 -18.25 8.27
C GLY A 104 16.79 -17.42 7.21
N SER A 105 16.51 -17.59 5.92
CA SER A 105 17.21 -16.85 4.85
C SER A 105 16.99 -15.34 4.97
N GLU A 106 18.06 -14.58 4.72
CA GLU A 106 18.02 -13.12 4.68
C GLU A 106 17.64 -12.59 3.29
N THR A 107 16.82 -11.56 3.22
CA THR A 107 16.46 -10.86 1.98
C THR A 107 16.55 -9.35 2.22
N ARG A 108 17.28 -8.64 1.36
CA ARG A 108 17.49 -7.19 1.47
C ARG A 108 16.61 -6.47 0.46
N LYS A 109 15.90 -5.43 0.90
CA LYS A 109 15.18 -4.51 0.01
C LYS A 109 15.74 -3.10 0.16
N ARG A 110 16.33 -2.59 -0.92
CA ARG A 110 16.84 -1.22 -0.96
C ARG A 110 15.71 -0.22 -1.00
N LYS A 111 15.82 0.82 -0.18
CA LYS A 111 14.90 1.94 -0.11
C LYS A 111 15.66 3.25 -0.07
N LYS A 112 14.95 4.32 -0.43
CA LYS A 112 15.44 5.68 -0.49
C LYS A 112 14.51 6.57 0.34
N ARG A 113 15.07 7.48 1.12
CA ARG A 113 14.34 8.52 1.86
C ARG A 113 15.01 9.86 1.64
N GLU A 114 14.22 10.89 1.43
CA GLU A 114 14.69 12.28 1.30
C GLU A 114 14.00 13.10 2.39
N TYR A 115 14.74 13.95 3.09
CA TYR A 115 14.20 14.82 4.14
C TYR A 115 15.00 16.13 4.23
N PRO A 116 14.37 17.26 4.60
CA PRO A 116 15.08 18.52 4.80
C PRO A 116 16.03 18.44 6.00
N LYS A 117 17.16 19.15 5.91
CA LYS A 117 18.16 19.29 6.97
C LYS A 117 17.71 20.44 7.86
N ILE A 118 17.01 20.10 8.94
CA ILE A 118 16.50 21.05 9.94
C ILE A 118 17.63 21.45 10.89
#